data_AF-A0A9E0LTH3-F1
#
_entry.id   AF-A0A9E0LTH3-F1
#
_cell.length_a   1.000
_cell.length_b   1.000
_cell.length_c   1.000
_cell.angle_alpha   90.00
_cell.angle_beta   90.00
_cell.angle_gamma   90.00
#
_symmetry.space_group_name_H-M   'P 1'
#
loop_
_entity.id
_entity.type
_entity.pdbx_description
1 polymer ?
#
loop_
_entity_poly.entity_id
_entity_poly.type
_entity_poly.pdbx_seq_one_letter_code
_entity_poly.pdbx_strand_id
1 'polypeptide(L)' 'MVARPLPPLPGIDPATAPSADDPGYSDWVERVGFSPEGVDRMQIWEMLHATPAERLAAIEALSREMEILRRARAAARGK' A
#
# COMPACT_ATOMS: atom_id res chain seq x y z
N MET A 1 -17.85 -16.34 -2.89
CA MET A 1 -17.01 -15.13 -2.75
C MET A 1 -15.64 -15.49 -3.31
N VAL A 2 -15.24 -14.90 -4.44
CA VAL A 2 -13.94 -15.20 -5.04
C VAL A 2 -12.90 -14.39 -4.26
N ALA A 3 -12.17 -15.04 -3.35
CA ALA A 3 -10.98 -14.46 -2.76
C ALA A 3 -10.02 -14.18 -3.91
N ARG A 4 -9.80 -12.90 -4.24
CA ARG A 4 -8.80 -12.53 -5.24
C ARG A 4 -7.46 -13.07 -4.71
N PRO A 5 -6.80 -14.02 -5.42
CA PRO A 5 -5.49 -14.47 -5.00
C PRO A 5 -4.59 -13.24 -4.94
N LEU A 6 -3.83 -13.12 -3.85
CA LEU A 6 -2.86 -12.04 -3.73
C LEU A 6 -1.94 -12.10 -4.96
N PRO A 7 -1.80 -10.98 -5.68
CA PRO A 7 -0.89 -10.92 -6.82
C PRO A 7 0.55 -11.16 -6.33
N PRO A 8 1.44 -11.69 -7.19
CA PRO A 8 2.76 -12.12 -6.76
C PRO A 8 3.56 -10.96 -6.16
N LEU A 9 3.91 -11.07 -4.88
CA LEU A 9 4.78 -10.11 -4.21
C LEU A 9 6.20 -10.23 -4.76
N PRO A 10 6.95 -9.13 -4.95
CA PRO A 10 8.33 -9.20 -5.40
C PRO A 10 9.19 -10.09 -4.51
N GLY A 11 9.82 -11.11 -5.10
CA GLY A 11 10.68 -12.06 -4.38
C GLY A 11 9.92 -13.16 -3.61
N ILE A 12 8.60 -13.25 -3.76
CA ILE A 12 7.78 -14.33 -3.21
C ILE A 12 7.23 -15.16 -4.37
N ASP A 13 7.51 -16.47 -4.35
CA ASP A 13 6.92 -17.38 -5.32
C ASP A 13 5.45 -17.62 -4.95
N PRO A 14 4.48 -17.18 -5.78
CA PRO A 14 3.05 -17.37 -5.50
C PRO A 14 2.66 -18.86 -5.41
N ALA A 15 3.45 -19.78 -5.97
CA ALA A 15 3.21 -21.22 -5.83
C ALA A 15 3.48 -21.74 -4.41
N THR A 16 4.17 -20.97 -3.57
CA THR A 16 4.47 -21.30 -2.17
C THR A 16 3.51 -20.65 -1.18
N ALA A 17 2.54 -19.87 -1.67
CA ALA A 17 1.55 -19.22 -0.84
C ALA A 17 0.53 -20.26 -0.32
N PRO A 18 0.29 -20.33 1.00
CA PRO A 18 -0.81 -21.13 1.54
C PRO A 18 -2.16 -20.58 1.06
N SER A 19 -3.19 -21.43 1.07
CA SER A 19 -4.56 -20.99 0.80
C SER A 19 -5.03 -19.96 1.83
N ALA A 20 -5.92 -19.04 1.45
CA ALA A 20 -6.52 -18.08 2.38
C ALA A 20 -7.31 -18.75 3.53
N ASP A 21 -7.76 -20.00 3.32
CA ASP A 21 -8.45 -20.80 4.34
C ASP A 21 -7.50 -21.56 5.27
N ASP A 22 -6.19 -21.52 5.02
CA ASP A 22 -5.18 -22.16 5.86
C ASP A 22 -4.97 -21.34 7.15
N PRO A 23 -5.01 -21.96 8.34
CA PRO A 23 -4.72 -21.26 9.59
C PRO A 23 -3.36 -20.55 9.62
N GLY A 24 -2.37 -21.03 8.85
CA GLY A 24 -1.04 -20.42 8.72
C GLY A 24 -0.95 -19.28 7.71
N TYR A 25 -2.05 -18.92 7.04
CA TYR A 25 -2.09 -17.86 6.04
C TYR A 25 -1.74 -16.49 6.64
N SER A 26 -2.30 -16.15 7.81
CA SER A 26 -2.02 -14.88 8.50
C SER A 26 -0.53 -14.73 8.86
N ASP A 27 0.06 -15.76 9.48
CA ASP A 27 1.49 -15.77 9.83
C ASP A 27 2.39 -15.70 8.59
N TRP A 28 1.97 -16.34 7.49
CA TRP A 28 2.67 -16.22 6.22
C TRP A 28 2.60 -14.80 5.68
N VAL A 29 1.43 -14.16 5.66
CA VAL A 29 1.23 -12.77 5.21
C VAL A 29 2.06 -11.81 6.06
N GLU A 30 2.09 -11.93 7.38
CA GLU A 30 2.90 -11.07 8.24
C GLU A 30 4.40 -11.17 7.93
N ARG A 31 4.87 -12.38 7.65
CA ARG A 31 6.27 -12.65 7.32
C ARG A 31 6.67 -12.17 5.92
N VAL A 32 5.77 -12.23 4.93
CA VAL A 32 6.08 -11.85 3.55
C VAL A 32 5.60 -10.44 3.18
N GLY A 33 4.73 -9.85 3.99
CA GLY A 33 4.16 -8.52 3.79
C GLY A 33 5.17 -7.41 4.04
N PHE A 34 6.18 -7.65 4.88
CA PHE A 34 7.24 -6.69 5.17
C PHE A 34 8.62 -7.22 4.74
N SER A 35 9.46 -6.35 4.18
CA SER A 35 10.88 -6.66 3.95
C SER A 35 11.66 -6.64 5.27
N PRO A 36 12.87 -7.24 5.32
CA PRO A 36 13.76 -7.13 6.48
C PRO A 36 14.07 -5.70 6.92
N GLU A 37 13.98 -4.74 5.99
CA GLU A 37 14.16 -3.31 6.20
C GLU A 37 12.89 -2.60 6.71
N GLY A 38 11.81 -3.34 6.96
CA GLY A 38 10.52 -2.83 7.44
C GLY A 38 9.65 -2.21 6.36
N VAL A 39 9.94 -2.44 5.07
CA VAL A 39 9.17 -1.87 3.96
C VAL A 39 7.96 -2.75 3.66
N ASP A 40 6.79 -2.13 3.59
CA ASP A 40 5.54 -2.80 3.19
C ASP A 40 5.60 -3.18 1.70
N ARG A 41 5.70 -4.48 1.43
CA ARG A 41 5.77 -5.05 0.09
C ARG A 41 4.41 -5.02 -0.63
N MET A 42 3.29 -5.01 0.12
CA MET A 42 1.97 -4.78 -0.46
C MET A 42 1.86 -3.34 -0.97
N GLN A 43 2.35 -2.36 -0.20
CA GLN A 43 2.39 -0.96 -0.62
C GLN A 43 3.27 -0.76 -1.87
N ILE A 44 4.44 -1.41 -1.93
CA ILE A 44 5.28 -1.39 -3.15
C ILE A 44 4.52 -2.01 -4.33
N TRP A 45 3.85 -3.13 -4.13
CA TRP A 45 3.08 -3.80 -5.17
C TRP A 45 1.98 -2.89 -5.72
N GLU A 46 1.18 -2.28 -4.84
CA GLU A 46 0.13 -1.32 -5.21
C GLU A 46 0.71 -0.15 -6.00
N MET A 47 1.85 0.40 -5.53
CA MET A 47 2.54 1.47 -6.23
C MET A 47 3.04 1.06 -7.62
N LEU A 48 3.56 -0.16 -7.80
CA LEU A 48 4.06 -0.66 -9.08
C LEU A 48 2.92 -0.90 -10.08
N HIS A 49 1.78 -1.41 -9.61
CA HIS A 49 0.65 -1.80 -10.45
C HIS A 49 -0.37 -0.69 -10.68
N ALA A 50 -0.26 0.44 -9.95
CA ALA A 50 -0.99 1.63 -10.29
C ALA A 50 -0.63 2.11 -11.70
N THR A 51 -1.62 2.46 -12.51
CA THR A 51 -1.38 3.11 -13.80
C THR A 51 -0.71 4.47 -13.60
N PRO A 52 0.02 5.01 -14.59
CA PRO A 52 0.54 6.38 -14.50
C PRO A 52 -0.54 7.41 -14.17
N ALA A 53 -1.78 7.21 -14.66
CA ALA A 53 -2.92 8.08 -14.37
C ALA A 53 -3.36 8.01 -12.90
N GLU A 54 -3.45 6.80 -12.32
CA GLU A 54 -3.80 6.62 -10.91
C GLU A 54 -2.72 7.20 -9.98
N ARG A 55 -1.42 7.01 -10.34
CA ARG A 55 -0.31 7.64 -9.62
C ARG A 55 -0.40 9.16 -9.65
N LEU A 56 -0.69 9.75 -10.82
CA LEU A 56 -0.85 11.20 -10.95
C LEU A 56 -2.05 11.71 -10.12
N ALA A 57 -3.20 11.03 -10.20
CA ALA A 57 -4.39 11.39 -9.43
C ALA A 57 -4.13 11.38 -7.91
N ALA A 58 -3.40 10.38 -7.42
CA ALA A 58 -3.01 10.30 -6.01
C ALA A 58 -2.06 11.45 -5.59
N ILE A 59 -1.07 11.79 -6.43
CA ILE A 59 -0.16 12.92 -6.18
C ILE A 59 -0.93 14.25 -6.14
N GLU A 60 -1.87 14.46 -7.06
CA GLU A 60 -2.70 15.66 -7.09
C GLU A 60 -3.63 15.75 -5.87
N ALA A 61 -4.20 14.63 -5.42
CA ALA A 61 -5.03 14.57 -4.21
C ALA A 61 -4.23 14.96 -2.97
N LEU A 62 -3.05 14.34 -2.77
CA LEU A 62 -2.14 14.67 -1.66
C LEU A 62 -1.68 16.13 -1.69
N SER A 63 -1.38 16.66 -2.87
CA SER A 63 -0.96 18.06 -3.03
C SER A 63 -2.07 19.04 -2.63
N ARG A 64 -3.33 18.74 -3.00
CA ARG A 64 -4.50 19.53 -2.58
C ARG A 64 -4.69 19.51 -1.06
N GLU A 65 -4.58 18.33 -0.45
CA GLU A 65 -4.76 18.16 1.00
C GLU A 65 -3.68 18.92 1.79
N MET A 66 -2.42 18.82 1.37
CA MET A 66 -1.31 19.55 2.00
C MET A 66 -1.46 21.07 1.87
N GLU A 67 -2.00 21.57 0.77
CA GLU A 67 -2.25 23.01 0.59
C GLU A 67 -3.39 23.50 1.49
N ILE A 68 -4.46 22.71 1.67
CA ILE A 68 -5.52 22.99 2.64
C ILE A 68 -4.94 23.07 4.05
N LEU A 69 -4.13 22.09 4.45
CA LEU A 69 -3.48 22.07 5.76
C LEU A 69 -2.53 23.25 5.97
N ARG A 70 -1.75 23.62 4.94
CA ARG A 70 -0.85 24.79 4.99
C ARG A 70 -1.65 26.07 5.23
N ARG A 71 -2.75 26.27 4.52
CA ARG A 71 -3.62 27.45 4.68
C ARG A 71 -4.27 27.48 6.06
N ALA A 72 -4.79 26.35 6.54
CA ALA A 72 -5.36 26.25 7.88
C ALA A 72 -4.33 26.61 8.96
N ARG A 73 -3.09 26.12 8.82
CA ARG A 73 -1.99 26.43 9.76
C ARG A 73 -1.56 27.90 9.71
N ALA A 74 -1.56 28.51 8.52
CA ALA A 74 -1.28 29.94 8.37
C ALA A 74 -2.37 30.79 9.03
N ALA A 75 -3.65 30.46 8.84
CA ALA A 75 -4.78 31.13 9.47
C ALA A 75 -4.76 31.01 11.01
N ALA A 76 -4.30 29.87 11.55
CA ALA A 76 -4.20 29.64 12.99
C ALA A 76 -3.05 30.42 13.67
N ARG A 77 -2.03 30.87 12.92
CA ARG A 77 -0.89 31.66 13.46
C ARG A 77 -1.10 33.18 13.39
N GLY A 78 -2.11 33.64 12.66
CA GLY A 78 -2.43 35.06 12.48
C GLY A 78 -3.49 35.61 13.43
N LYS A 79 -3.94 34.81 14.39
CA LYS A 79 -4.81 35.20 15.52
C LYS A 79 -3.99 35.16 16.81
#